data_AF-A0A409X1J5-F1
#
_entry.id   AF-A0A409X1J5-F1
#
_cell.length_a   1.000
_cell.length_b   1.000
_cell.length_c   1.000
_cell.angle_alpha   90.00
_cell.angle_beta   90.00
_cell.angle_gamma   90.00
#
_symmetry.space_group_name_H-M   'P 1'
#
loop_
_entity.id
_entity.type
_entity.pdbx_description
1 polymer ?
#
loop_
_entity_poly.entity_id
_entity_poly.type
_entity_poly.pdbx_seq_one_letter_code
_entity_poly.pdbx_strand_id
1 'polypeptide(L)'
;INSGSENEASDSDAAPRPGRAFKNTTPISDSEDDEGADESALSEVEDVEDDDLMNFDSEVRPIFADDQDVGGLELELTTASEIDLTIGAGLEDEDEDEDEAAVVGPKVSEAESHEGSRDVNAKWPEHEAYYVPARSLARIISVRGQPEPLRNVIKAAIRMVTGDLIFKNVYICDVGINDYYKEVVMKCAKELNYQFLHDRFESDHRFCVVVGRLLAGRVSLFRSNIKKLTNAGVQGFYQLGTGDECQKCAGRQLVWRTKPSKHPAIISTLHQVLASGGGGRALVHKHAKRFASIIKKGPRRGEELEMPIPIVALIATYVYLGHVETLENIRRNSPDKCHRLMADIYSSVCRGTSARTVAVSHGALSILDLDGMDE
;
A
#
# COMPACT_ATOMS: atom_id res chain seq x y z
N ILE A 1 -46.65 -53.96 -8.58
CA ILE A 1 -45.55 -54.87 -8.20
C ILE A 1 -44.87 -54.21 -7.02
N ASN A 2 -45.14 -54.76 -5.84
CA ASN A 2 -44.82 -54.24 -4.52
C ASN A 2 -44.02 -55.37 -3.84
N SER A 3 -42.82 -55.10 -3.34
CA SER A 3 -41.97 -55.95 -2.48
C SER A 3 -40.70 -55.12 -2.20
N GLY A 4 -40.25 -54.81 -0.99
CA GLY A 4 -40.44 -55.43 0.31
C GLY A 4 -39.11 -56.03 0.80
N SER A 5 -38.83 -55.92 2.11
CA SER A 5 -37.75 -56.50 2.94
C SER A 5 -36.34 -55.88 2.83
N GLU A 6 -35.79 -55.23 3.87
CA GLU A 6 -35.18 -55.76 5.13
C GLU A 6 -33.78 -56.37 4.83
N ASN A 7 -32.68 -56.22 5.56
CA ASN A 7 -32.40 -55.99 6.98
C ASN A 7 -30.89 -55.64 7.17
N GLU A 8 -30.55 -55.36 8.43
CA GLU A 8 -29.28 -55.68 9.13
C GLU A 8 -28.34 -54.53 9.53
N ALA A 9 -28.23 -54.45 10.85
CA ALA A 9 -27.36 -53.63 11.67
C ALA A 9 -25.91 -54.09 11.60
N SER A 10 -24.97 -53.20 11.95
CA SER A 10 -23.76 -53.60 12.67
C SER A 10 -23.28 -52.46 13.57
N ASP A 11 -23.12 -52.88 14.82
CA ASP A 11 -22.73 -52.21 16.04
C ASP A 11 -21.18 -52.13 16.14
N SER A 12 -20.67 -51.50 17.21
CA SER A 12 -19.26 -51.32 17.63
C SER A 12 -18.64 -49.94 17.26
N ASP A 13 -17.91 -49.23 18.12
CA ASP A 13 -17.43 -49.50 19.48
C ASP A 13 -17.11 -48.13 20.13
N ALA A 14 -17.62 -47.89 21.33
CA ALA A 14 -17.41 -46.65 22.08
C ALA A 14 -16.50 -46.91 23.28
N ALA A 15 -15.31 -46.32 23.29
CA ALA A 15 -14.39 -46.40 24.43
C ALA A 15 -14.71 -45.34 25.50
N PRO A 16 -14.58 -45.68 26.81
CA PRO A 16 -15.00 -44.81 27.91
C PRO A 16 -13.89 -43.87 28.40
N ARG A 17 -14.27 -42.64 28.79
CA ARG A 17 -13.43 -41.73 29.59
C ARG A 17 -13.77 -41.87 31.08
N PRO A 18 -12.77 -41.99 31.98
CA PRO A 18 -13.04 -42.14 33.40
C PRO A 18 -13.29 -40.80 34.09
N GLY A 19 -14.15 -40.89 35.11
CA GLY A 19 -14.72 -39.78 35.86
C GLY A 19 -13.74 -38.91 36.65
N ARG A 20 -14.24 -37.73 36.99
CA ARG A 20 -13.91 -37.08 38.26
C ARG A 20 -15.19 -36.46 38.82
N ALA A 21 -15.55 -36.90 40.02
CA ALA A 21 -16.76 -36.52 40.73
C ALA A 21 -16.42 -35.60 41.92
N PHE A 22 -17.49 -34.95 42.41
CA PHE A 22 -17.68 -34.33 43.75
C PHE A 22 -17.23 -32.87 43.91
N LYS A 23 -17.99 -31.95 44.53
CA LYS A 23 -19.34 -31.95 45.17
C LYS A 23 -19.69 -30.50 45.61
N ASN A 24 -20.97 -30.31 45.96
CA ASN A 24 -21.58 -29.30 46.87
C ASN A 24 -22.07 -27.99 46.22
N THR A 25 -23.40 -27.74 46.09
CA THR A 25 -24.41 -27.28 47.09
C THR A 25 -23.98 -25.98 47.78
N THR A 26 -24.70 -24.84 47.72
CA THR A 26 -26.13 -24.60 48.08
C THR A 26 -26.64 -23.24 47.50
N PRO A 27 -27.96 -22.92 47.62
CA PRO A 27 -28.69 -21.87 46.88
C PRO A 27 -28.93 -20.56 47.68
N ILE A 28 -29.81 -19.67 47.17
CA ILE A 28 -30.40 -18.42 47.77
C ILE A 28 -29.64 -17.14 47.28
N SER A 29 -30.22 -16.01 46.86
CA SER A 29 -31.57 -15.42 46.98
C SER A 29 -31.80 -14.39 45.86
N ASP A 30 -33.08 -14.18 45.53
CA ASP A 30 -33.60 -12.92 44.99
C ASP A 30 -33.40 -11.76 45.97
N SER A 31 -33.05 -10.59 45.45
CA SER A 31 -33.47 -9.29 46.01
C SER A 31 -33.34 -8.19 44.95
N GLU A 32 -34.46 -7.52 44.74
CA GLU A 32 -34.67 -6.30 43.95
C GLU A 32 -33.99 -5.08 44.62
N ASP A 33 -34.02 -3.97 43.87
CA ASP A 33 -33.79 -2.57 44.28
C ASP A 33 -32.34 -2.11 44.50
N ASP A 34 -31.85 -1.23 43.62
CA ASP A 34 -31.41 0.10 44.08
C ASP A 34 -31.36 1.12 42.92
N GLU A 35 -31.82 2.32 43.24
CA GLU A 35 -31.91 3.49 42.38
C GLU A 35 -30.56 4.23 42.28
N GLY A 36 -30.41 5.01 41.19
CA GLY A 36 -29.88 6.37 41.27
C GLY A 36 -28.39 6.57 41.57
N ALA A 37 -27.62 6.86 40.52
CA ALA A 37 -26.65 7.95 40.57
C ALA A 37 -26.31 8.40 39.14
N ASP A 38 -26.91 9.53 38.78
CA ASP A 38 -26.34 10.53 37.90
C ASP A 38 -24.91 10.82 38.36
N GLU A 39 -23.91 10.70 37.47
CA GLU A 39 -22.76 11.59 37.48
C GLU A 39 -22.18 11.69 36.06
N SER A 40 -22.37 12.89 35.56
CA SER A 40 -21.84 13.49 34.36
C SER A 40 -20.32 13.67 34.51
N ALA A 41 -19.55 12.67 34.10
CA ALA A 41 -18.12 12.83 33.85
C ALA A 41 -17.89 12.99 32.33
N LEU A 42 -18.21 14.19 31.82
CA LEU A 42 -17.63 14.69 30.58
C LEU A 42 -16.13 14.83 30.81
N SER A 43 -15.38 13.78 30.49
CA SER A 43 -13.94 13.89 30.32
C SER A 43 -13.70 14.75 29.10
N GLU A 44 -13.19 15.95 29.33
CA GLU A 44 -12.48 16.74 28.33
C GLU A 44 -11.32 15.88 27.85
N VAL A 45 -11.55 15.15 26.77
CA VAL A 45 -10.48 14.49 26.02
C VAL A 45 -9.73 15.63 25.35
N GLU A 46 -8.63 16.06 25.96
CA GLU A 46 -7.71 17.00 25.34
C GLU A 46 -7.35 16.44 23.96
N ASP A 47 -7.68 17.22 22.92
CA ASP A 47 -7.32 16.93 21.53
C ASP A 47 -5.79 16.91 21.43
N VAL A 48 -5.21 15.73 21.63
CA VAL A 48 -3.79 15.46 21.38
C VAL A 48 -3.51 15.88 19.95
N GLU A 49 -2.69 16.92 19.78
CA GLU A 49 -2.40 17.52 18.49
C GLU A 49 -1.87 16.47 17.51
N ASP A 50 -2.75 16.02 16.61
CA ASP A 50 -2.48 15.14 15.47
C ASP A 50 -1.60 15.86 14.42
N ASP A 51 -0.42 16.32 14.83
CA ASP A 51 0.54 17.08 14.00
C ASP A 51 1.69 16.21 13.46
N ASP A 52 1.66 14.92 13.78
CA ASP A 52 2.53 13.86 13.25
C ASP A 52 1.90 13.07 12.10
N LEU A 53 0.83 13.59 11.48
CA LEU A 53 -0.05 12.84 10.59
C LEU A 53 0.65 12.09 9.44
N MET A 54 1.85 12.51 9.04
CA MET A 54 2.80 11.72 8.23
C MET A 54 4.25 12.18 8.49
N ASN A 55 4.64 12.46 9.73
CA ASN A 55 6.07 12.55 10.08
C ASN A 55 6.62 11.12 10.15
N PHE A 56 6.65 10.44 8.99
CA PHE A 56 7.42 9.20 8.84
C PHE A 56 8.93 9.50 8.80
N ASP A 57 9.30 10.77 8.61
CA ASP A 57 10.65 11.28 8.84
C ASP A 57 10.79 11.65 10.32
N SER A 58 11.22 10.70 11.16
CA SER A 58 12.19 10.97 12.27
C SER A 58 12.46 9.79 13.22
N GLU A 59 11.63 8.75 13.31
CA GLU A 59 11.96 7.58 14.16
C GLU A 59 11.45 6.25 13.59
N VAL A 60 11.87 5.90 12.37
CA VAL A 60 12.40 4.54 12.24
C VAL A 60 13.79 4.65 12.82
N ARG A 61 13.93 4.55 14.15
CA ARG A 61 15.21 4.08 14.68
C ARG A 61 15.43 2.76 13.95
N PRO A 62 16.46 2.61 13.11
CA PRO A 62 16.84 1.26 12.76
C PRO A 62 17.00 0.56 14.11
N ILE A 63 16.34 -0.59 14.27
CA ILE A 63 16.52 -1.42 15.48
C ILE A 63 18.01 -1.86 15.58
N PHE A 64 18.85 -1.46 14.62
CA PHE A 64 20.28 -1.70 14.54
C PHE A 64 21.00 -0.46 13.98
N ALA A 65 21.44 0.44 14.86
CA ALA A 65 22.56 1.33 14.55
C ALA A 65 23.56 1.15 15.70
N ASP A 66 24.44 0.16 15.55
CA ASP A 66 25.75 0.19 16.19
C ASP A 66 26.72 0.81 15.17
N ASP A 67 27.49 1.77 15.67
CA ASP A 67 28.52 2.51 14.95
C ASP A 67 29.52 1.56 14.28
N GLN A 68 29.59 1.60 12.95
CA GLN A 68 30.85 1.35 12.25
C GLN A 68 31.07 2.38 11.16
N ASP A 69 32.02 3.25 11.48
CA ASP A 69 32.77 4.13 10.60
C ASP A 69 33.50 3.28 9.53
N VAL A 70 33.07 3.41 8.27
CA VAL A 70 33.80 2.87 7.12
C VAL A 70 33.83 3.91 6.02
N GLY A 71 34.93 4.66 6.03
CA GLY A 71 35.82 4.86 4.88
C GLY A 71 35.16 5.27 3.57
N GLY A 72 35.22 6.56 3.28
CA GLY A 72 34.91 7.13 1.97
C GLY A 72 35.74 6.47 0.86
N LEU A 73 35.04 6.02 -0.17
CA LEU A 73 35.58 5.75 -1.50
C LEU A 73 34.79 6.64 -2.47
N GLU A 74 35.45 7.70 -2.92
CA GLU A 74 35.06 8.44 -4.11
C GLU A 74 35.08 7.49 -5.30
N LEU A 75 33.95 7.39 -5.99
CA LEU A 75 33.86 6.80 -7.32
C LEU A 75 33.15 7.81 -8.21
N GLU A 76 33.96 8.56 -8.96
CA GLU A 76 33.56 9.11 -10.24
C GLU A 76 33.06 7.95 -11.13
N LEU A 77 31.91 8.11 -11.80
CA LEU A 77 31.82 7.89 -13.25
C LEU A 77 30.39 8.18 -13.79
N THR A 78 30.38 9.12 -14.74
CA THR A 78 29.71 9.11 -16.05
C THR A 78 28.19 8.84 -16.18
N THR A 79 27.55 9.87 -16.71
CA THR A 79 26.35 9.89 -17.58
C THR A 79 26.26 8.75 -18.59
N ALA A 80 25.10 8.07 -18.66
CA ALA A 80 24.46 7.64 -19.92
C ALA A 80 23.05 7.04 -19.72
N SER A 81 22.15 7.46 -20.62
CA SER A 81 21.05 6.73 -21.26
C SER A 81 19.72 6.53 -20.53
N GLU A 82 18.74 7.27 -21.05
CA GLU A 82 17.30 6.99 -21.07
C GLU A 82 16.97 5.55 -21.50
N ILE A 83 15.88 5.01 -20.93
CA ILE A 83 15.07 3.97 -21.56
C ILE A 83 13.63 4.47 -21.51
N ASP A 84 13.12 4.74 -22.70
CA ASP A 84 11.76 5.18 -23.01
C ASP A 84 10.79 4.00 -22.96
N LEU A 85 9.57 4.26 -22.46
CA LEU A 85 8.48 3.29 -22.32
C LEU A 85 7.53 3.46 -23.50
N THR A 86 7.66 2.64 -24.53
CA THR A 86 6.77 2.66 -25.71
C THR A 86 5.51 1.83 -25.46
N ILE A 87 4.36 2.51 -25.38
CA ILE A 87 3.01 1.93 -25.57
C ILE A 87 2.67 2.05 -27.06
N GLY A 88 2.17 0.96 -27.64
CA GLY A 88 1.97 0.82 -29.07
C GLY A 88 0.79 1.59 -29.67
N ALA A 89 0.93 1.89 -30.96
CA ALA A 89 -0.13 1.99 -31.93
C ALA A 89 0.45 1.55 -33.28
N GLY A 90 -0.23 0.63 -33.97
CA GLY A 90 0.09 0.31 -35.36
C GLY A 90 -0.44 1.39 -36.30
N LEU A 91 0.15 1.47 -37.49
CA LEU A 91 -0.50 1.56 -38.80
C LEU A 91 0.58 1.73 -39.89
N GLU A 92 0.50 0.84 -40.88
CA GLU A 92 0.76 1.00 -42.31
C GLU A 92 2.16 1.42 -42.81
N ASP A 93 2.71 0.51 -43.62
CA ASP A 93 3.87 0.66 -44.49
C ASP A 93 3.56 1.68 -45.62
N GLU A 94 4.32 2.77 -45.72
CA GLU A 94 4.64 3.41 -47.01
C GLU A 94 6.06 3.99 -46.95
N ASP A 95 6.83 3.66 -47.98
CA ASP A 95 8.21 4.07 -48.21
C ASP A 95 8.31 5.56 -48.64
N GLU A 96 9.56 6.04 -48.59
CA GLU A 96 10.14 7.16 -49.36
C GLU A 96 10.19 8.58 -48.74
N ASP A 97 11.45 9.03 -48.74
CA ASP A 97 11.99 10.37 -48.92
C ASP A 97 12.33 11.26 -47.71
N GLU A 98 13.64 11.47 -47.65
CA GLU A 98 14.42 12.42 -46.86
C GLU A 98 13.92 13.86 -47.10
N ASP A 99 13.61 14.58 -46.02
CA ASP A 99 13.78 16.03 -45.95
C ASP A 99 13.92 16.48 -44.49
N GLU A 100 15.09 17.05 -44.17
CA GLU A 100 15.39 17.72 -42.91
C GLU A 100 14.47 18.93 -42.71
N ALA A 101 13.39 18.74 -41.95
CA ALA A 101 12.62 19.84 -41.37
C ALA A 101 12.91 19.93 -39.86
N ALA A 102 13.63 20.98 -39.47
CA ALA A 102 13.87 21.34 -38.09
C ALA A 102 12.54 21.47 -37.31
N VAL A 103 12.24 20.47 -36.46
CA VAL A 103 11.11 20.51 -35.53
C VAL A 103 11.44 21.50 -34.41
N VAL A 104 10.98 22.73 -34.62
CA VAL A 104 10.85 23.76 -33.59
C VAL A 104 9.91 23.22 -32.52
N GLY A 105 10.48 22.69 -31.44
CA GLY A 105 9.72 22.39 -30.23
C GLY A 105 8.98 23.65 -29.76
N PRO A 106 7.77 23.53 -29.21
CA PRO A 106 7.01 24.67 -28.74
C PRO A 106 7.80 25.37 -27.63
N LYS A 107 8.41 26.50 -27.97
CA LYS A 107 8.82 27.53 -27.02
C LYS A 107 7.55 27.95 -26.29
N VAL A 108 7.29 27.31 -25.16
CA VAL A 108 6.42 27.86 -24.13
C VAL A 108 7.10 29.15 -23.72
N SER A 109 6.59 30.25 -24.24
CA SER A 109 7.08 31.58 -23.96
C SER A 109 6.88 31.83 -22.46
N GLU A 110 7.98 31.81 -21.71
CA GLU A 110 8.11 32.35 -20.36
C GLU A 110 7.94 33.88 -20.37
N ALA A 111 6.83 34.34 -20.93
CA ALA A 111 6.32 35.69 -20.76
C ALA A 111 5.23 35.64 -19.66
N GLU A 112 5.58 35.07 -18.50
CA GLU A 112 4.85 35.42 -17.28
C GLU A 112 5.24 36.85 -16.94
N SER A 113 4.46 37.78 -17.51
CA SER A 113 4.41 39.16 -17.06
C SER A 113 4.38 39.16 -15.53
N HIS A 114 5.30 39.90 -14.92
CA HIS A 114 5.18 40.37 -13.54
C HIS A 114 3.88 41.17 -13.38
N GLU A 115 2.73 40.50 -13.36
CA GLU A 115 1.50 41.03 -12.79
C GLU A 115 1.84 41.27 -11.33
N GLY A 116 2.08 42.55 -11.01
CA GLY A 116 2.46 42.99 -9.68
C GLY A 116 1.62 42.28 -8.64
N SER A 117 2.30 41.58 -7.72
CA SER A 117 1.82 40.76 -6.61
C SER A 117 0.41 41.15 -6.14
N ARG A 118 -0.62 40.73 -6.87
CA ARG A 118 -2.01 40.93 -6.45
C ARG A 118 -2.18 40.06 -5.23
N ASP A 119 -2.59 40.67 -4.14
CA ASP A 119 -2.92 39.95 -2.93
C ASP A 119 -3.97 38.88 -3.27
N VAL A 120 -3.54 37.62 -3.21
CA VAL A 120 -4.36 36.43 -3.53
C VAL A 120 -5.51 36.24 -2.56
N ASN A 121 -5.55 36.99 -1.47
CA ASN A 121 -6.56 36.92 -0.43
C ASN A 121 -7.51 38.13 -0.43
N ALA A 122 -7.30 39.13 -1.28
CA ALA A 122 -8.05 40.40 -1.25
C ALA A 122 -9.58 40.27 -1.39
N LYS A 123 -10.07 39.15 -1.97
CA LYS A 123 -11.52 38.89 -2.18
C LYS A 123 -12.16 38.00 -1.12
N TRP A 124 -11.40 37.56 -0.13
CA TRP A 124 -11.83 36.53 0.82
C TRP A 124 -11.89 37.11 2.25
N PRO A 125 -12.65 36.51 3.18
CA PRO A 125 -12.59 36.91 4.59
C PRO A 125 -11.31 36.41 5.26
N GLU A 126 -10.62 37.30 6.01
CA GLU A 126 -9.32 37.05 6.63
C GLU A 126 -9.29 35.83 7.56
N HIS A 127 -10.36 35.64 8.33
CA HIS A 127 -10.41 34.58 9.34
C HIS A 127 -11.00 33.26 8.83
N GLU A 128 -11.61 33.24 7.64
CA GLU A 128 -12.44 32.10 7.21
C GLU A 128 -11.91 31.40 5.97
N ALA A 129 -11.36 32.15 5.01
CA ALA A 129 -10.94 31.58 3.73
C ALA A 129 -9.55 32.03 3.27
N TYR A 130 -8.75 32.70 4.11
CA TYR A 130 -7.36 33.04 3.77
C TYR A 130 -6.48 31.79 3.65
N TYR A 131 -5.43 31.92 2.84
CA TYR A 131 -4.34 30.96 2.81
C TYR A 131 -3.01 31.70 2.77
N VAL A 132 -1.97 31.04 3.28
CA VAL A 132 -0.59 31.52 3.20
C VAL A 132 0.05 30.88 1.97
N PRO A 133 0.41 31.66 0.93
CA PRO A 133 1.06 31.14 -0.26
C PRO A 133 2.37 30.40 0.06
N ALA A 134 2.81 29.57 -0.87
CA ALA A 134 4.11 28.92 -0.73
C ALA A 134 5.22 29.99 -0.71
N ARG A 135 6.25 29.76 0.11
CA ARG A 135 7.43 30.64 0.15
C ARG A 135 8.08 30.68 -1.23
N SER A 136 8.75 31.78 -1.55
CA SER A 136 9.57 31.87 -2.78
C SER A 136 10.46 30.61 -2.88
N LEU A 137 10.41 29.92 -4.02
CA LEU A 137 11.03 28.61 -4.33
C LEU A 137 10.27 27.33 -3.90
N ALA A 138 9.32 27.39 -2.98
CA ALA A 138 8.55 26.20 -2.58
C ALA A 138 7.42 25.93 -3.57
N ARG A 139 7.35 24.70 -4.11
CA ARG A 139 6.26 24.27 -5.02
C ARG A 139 4.95 23.89 -4.28
N ILE A 140 5.03 23.60 -2.99
CA ILE A 140 3.92 23.08 -2.16
C ILE A 140 3.74 24.00 -0.94
N ILE A 141 2.48 24.32 -0.61
CA ILE A 141 2.16 25.10 0.59
C ILE A 141 2.43 24.29 1.88
N SER A 142 2.89 24.95 2.93
CA SER A 142 3.04 24.32 4.24
C SER A 142 1.69 24.20 4.93
N VAL A 143 1.29 23.00 5.34
CA VAL A 143 0.05 22.76 6.10
C VAL A 143 0.08 23.45 7.46
N ARG A 144 1.22 23.41 8.15
CA ARG A 144 1.40 24.03 9.48
C ARG A 144 1.29 25.55 9.43
N GLY A 145 1.68 26.16 8.32
CA GLY A 145 1.59 27.60 8.11
C GLY A 145 0.21 28.10 7.67
N GLN A 146 -0.78 27.23 7.48
CA GLN A 146 -2.12 27.65 7.06
C GLN A 146 -3.00 28.03 8.25
N PRO A 147 -4.00 28.92 8.03
CA PRO A 147 -5.06 29.17 9.00
C PRO A 147 -5.78 27.87 9.39
N GLU A 148 -6.25 27.83 10.63
CA GLU A 148 -6.87 26.64 11.23
C GLU A 148 -8.02 26.05 10.38
N PRO A 149 -8.98 26.83 9.85
CA PRO A 149 -10.04 26.29 8.99
C PRO A 149 -9.49 25.51 7.80
N LEU A 150 -8.53 26.10 7.07
CA LEU A 150 -7.93 25.46 5.90
C LEU A 150 -7.08 24.24 6.29
N ARG A 151 -6.35 24.31 7.40
CA ARG A 151 -5.59 23.19 7.94
C ARG A 151 -6.49 21.99 8.23
N ASN A 152 -7.65 22.22 8.84
CA ASN A 152 -8.63 21.18 9.15
C ASN A 152 -9.20 20.53 7.88
N VAL A 153 -9.56 21.35 6.87
CA VAL A 153 -10.01 20.85 5.56
C VAL A 153 -8.91 20.04 4.87
N ILE A 154 -7.67 20.51 4.85
CA ILE A 154 -6.54 19.78 4.23
C ILE A 154 -6.30 18.45 4.95
N LYS A 155 -6.30 18.43 6.30
CA LYS A 155 -6.14 17.19 7.08
C LYS A 155 -7.28 16.19 6.78
N ALA A 156 -8.52 16.67 6.70
CA ALA A 156 -9.66 15.84 6.31
C ALA A 156 -9.52 15.29 4.88
N ALA A 157 -9.12 16.13 3.92
CA ALA A 157 -8.89 15.75 2.53
C ALA A 157 -7.78 14.71 2.40
N ILE A 158 -6.64 14.88 3.10
CA ILE A 158 -5.55 13.89 3.12
C ILE A 158 -6.07 12.54 3.63
N ARG A 159 -6.86 12.52 4.71
CA ARG A 159 -7.48 11.30 5.23
C ARG A 159 -8.43 10.69 4.20
N MET A 160 -9.24 11.49 3.52
CA MET A 160 -10.18 11.01 2.50
C MET A 160 -9.45 10.39 1.30
N VAL A 161 -8.46 11.09 0.73
CA VAL A 161 -7.66 10.60 -0.39
C VAL A 161 -6.89 9.34 -0.02
N THR A 162 -6.25 9.32 1.17
CA THR A 162 -5.51 8.12 1.64
C THR A 162 -6.45 6.93 1.79
N GLY A 163 -7.66 7.14 2.35
CA GLY A 163 -8.68 6.12 2.40
C GLY A 163 -9.13 5.66 1.00
N ASP A 164 -9.27 6.57 0.04
CA ASP A 164 -9.67 6.19 -1.32
C ASP A 164 -8.57 5.37 -2.04
N LEU A 165 -7.29 5.67 -1.79
CA LEU A 165 -6.18 4.84 -2.27
C LEU A 165 -6.21 3.42 -1.71
N ILE A 166 -6.48 3.28 -0.41
CA ILE A 166 -6.49 1.99 0.27
C ILE A 166 -7.68 1.14 -0.20
N PHE A 167 -8.86 1.75 -0.29
CA PHE A 167 -10.13 1.03 -0.41
C PHE A 167 -10.76 1.04 -1.79
N LYS A 168 -10.50 2.04 -2.63
CA LYS A 168 -11.17 2.19 -3.94
C LYS A 168 -10.20 1.95 -5.09
N ASN A 169 -9.19 2.80 -5.22
CA ASN A 169 -8.27 2.77 -6.33
C ASN A 169 -6.92 3.32 -5.93
N VAL A 170 -5.90 2.46 -6.01
CA VAL A 170 -4.51 2.83 -5.75
C VAL A 170 -3.97 3.81 -6.77
N TYR A 171 -4.42 3.73 -8.02
CA TYR A 171 -4.00 4.56 -9.15
C TYR A 171 -5.15 5.47 -9.54
N ILE A 172 -5.33 6.56 -8.78
CA ILE A 172 -6.20 7.66 -9.20
C ILE A 172 -5.71 8.10 -10.59
N CYS A 173 -6.53 7.89 -11.62
CA CYS A 173 -6.15 8.11 -13.01
C CYS A 173 -5.71 9.57 -13.24
N ASP A 174 -4.74 9.76 -14.12
CA ASP A 174 -4.16 11.09 -14.41
C ASP A 174 -5.17 12.02 -15.10
N VAL A 175 -6.10 11.46 -15.87
CA VAL A 175 -7.19 12.21 -16.51
C VAL A 175 -8.22 12.60 -15.45
N GLY A 176 -8.33 13.91 -15.18
CA GLY A 176 -9.27 14.46 -14.20
C GLY A 176 -8.78 14.43 -12.74
N ILE A 177 -7.48 14.21 -12.50
CA ILE A 177 -6.95 14.17 -11.12
C ILE A 177 -7.17 15.49 -10.35
N ASN A 178 -7.09 16.63 -11.05
CA ASN A 178 -7.37 17.94 -10.46
C ASN A 178 -8.85 18.10 -10.09
N ASP A 179 -9.77 17.56 -10.90
CA ASP A 179 -11.20 17.59 -10.62
C ASP A 179 -11.52 16.69 -9.42
N TYR A 180 -10.91 15.50 -9.36
CA TYR A 180 -11.00 14.64 -8.19
C TYR A 180 -10.54 15.35 -6.91
N TYR A 181 -9.37 16.01 -6.93
CA TYR A 181 -8.90 16.75 -5.76
C TYR A 181 -9.80 17.92 -5.39
N LYS A 182 -10.33 18.65 -6.39
CA LYS A 182 -11.32 19.72 -6.19
C LYS A 182 -12.56 19.19 -5.47
N GLU A 183 -13.15 18.11 -5.98
CA GLU A 183 -14.33 17.48 -5.38
C GLU A 183 -14.08 17.02 -3.94
N VAL A 184 -12.91 16.43 -3.67
CA VAL A 184 -12.55 15.97 -2.33
C VAL A 184 -12.43 17.16 -1.35
N VAL A 185 -11.74 18.24 -1.71
CA VAL A 185 -11.58 19.40 -0.80
C VAL A 185 -12.89 20.14 -0.59
N MET A 186 -13.72 20.29 -1.64
CA MET A 186 -15.05 20.88 -1.52
C MET A 186 -15.95 20.05 -0.59
N LYS A 187 -15.94 18.72 -0.77
CA LYS A 187 -16.69 17.81 0.09
C LYS A 187 -16.25 17.92 1.56
N CYS A 188 -14.94 17.94 1.82
CA CYS A 188 -14.42 18.09 3.17
C CYS A 188 -14.76 19.45 3.80
N ALA A 189 -14.67 20.54 3.02
CA ALA A 189 -15.06 21.87 3.49
C ALA A 189 -16.55 21.93 3.87
N LYS A 190 -17.41 21.30 3.06
CA LYS A 190 -18.85 21.18 3.33
C LYS A 190 -19.14 20.35 4.57
N GLU A 191 -18.51 19.18 4.73
CA GLU A 191 -18.69 18.30 5.89
C GLU A 191 -18.23 18.96 7.21
N LEU A 192 -17.26 19.87 7.15
CA LEU A 192 -16.76 20.63 8.30
C LEU A 192 -17.47 21.99 8.51
N ASN A 193 -18.50 22.31 7.70
CA ASN A 193 -19.24 23.57 7.73
C ASN A 193 -18.41 24.84 7.47
N TYR A 194 -17.33 24.74 6.69
CA TYR A 194 -16.54 25.90 6.25
C TYR A 194 -17.02 26.43 4.90
N GLN A 195 -18.15 27.14 4.89
CA GLN A 195 -18.83 27.57 3.65
C GLN A 195 -17.95 28.49 2.78
N PHE A 196 -17.25 29.47 3.36
CA PHE A 196 -16.38 30.35 2.57
C PHE A 196 -15.21 29.61 1.91
N LEU A 197 -14.67 28.56 2.54
CA LEU A 197 -13.67 27.70 1.90
C LEU A 197 -14.27 26.88 0.78
N HIS A 198 -15.48 26.34 0.95
CA HIS A 198 -16.19 25.64 -0.12
C HIS A 198 -16.36 26.56 -1.35
N ASP A 199 -16.89 27.76 -1.15
CA ASP A 199 -17.12 28.74 -2.21
C ASP A 199 -15.81 29.18 -2.87
N ARG A 200 -14.73 29.29 -2.08
CA ARG A 200 -13.38 29.55 -2.57
C ARG A 200 -12.85 28.42 -3.44
N PHE A 201 -12.97 27.16 -3.01
CA PHE A 201 -12.56 26.02 -3.83
C PHE A 201 -13.37 25.92 -5.13
N GLU A 202 -14.63 26.33 -5.11
CA GLU A 202 -15.49 26.34 -6.28
C GLU A 202 -15.05 27.38 -7.32
N SER A 203 -14.75 28.60 -6.87
CA SER A 203 -14.54 29.79 -7.72
C SER A 203 -13.07 30.14 -7.99
N ASP A 204 -12.15 29.91 -7.06
CA ASP A 204 -10.73 30.22 -7.18
C ASP A 204 -9.94 28.98 -7.67
N HIS A 205 -9.87 28.83 -8.99
CA HIS A 205 -9.16 27.71 -9.62
C HIS A 205 -7.68 27.64 -9.22
N ARG A 206 -7.02 28.80 -9.08
CA ARG A 206 -5.59 28.86 -8.75
C ARG A 206 -5.33 28.34 -7.34
N PHE A 207 -6.18 28.72 -6.39
CA PHE A 207 -6.17 28.17 -5.04
C PHE A 207 -6.43 26.65 -5.02
N CYS A 208 -7.41 26.18 -5.80
CA CYS A 208 -7.69 24.74 -5.91
C CYS A 208 -6.49 23.95 -6.46
N VAL A 209 -5.79 24.47 -7.48
CA VAL A 209 -4.57 23.84 -8.03
C VAL A 209 -3.46 23.76 -6.97
N VAL A 210 -3.27 24.81 -6.17
CA VAL A 210 -2.27 24.83 -5.10
C VAL A 210 -2.52 23.75 -4.05
N VAL A 211 -3.78 23.61 -3.59
CA VAL A 211 -4.15 22.57 -2.63
C VAL A 211 -4.14 21.18 -3.26
N GLY A 212 -4.57 21.06 -4.52
CA GLY A 212 -4.52 19.81 -5.29
C GLY A 212 -3.10 19.25 -5.42
N ARG A 213 -2.11 20.11 -5.72
CA ARG A 213 -0.69 19.71 -5.74
C ARG A 213 -0.20 19.16 -4.41
N LEU A 214 -0.66 19.72 -3.30
CA LEU A 214 -0.34 19.21 -1.97
C LEU A 214 -0.91 17.80 -1.78
N LEU A 215 -2.16 17.56 -2.15
CA LEU A 215 -2.77 16.22 -2.08
C LEU A 215 -2.05 15.22 -2.98
N ALA A 216 -1.71 15.62 -4.21
CA ALA A 216 -0.90 14.81 -5.13
C ALA A 216 0.45 14.42 -4.52
N GLY A 217 1.14 15.39 -3.90
CA GLY A 217 2.39 15.14 -3.18
C GLY A 217 2.22 14.12 -2.05
N ARG A 218 1.11 14.16 -1.31
CA ARG A 218 0.80 13.18 -0.25
C ARG A 218 0.51 11.78 -0.80
N VAL A 219 -0.20 11.67 -1.92
CA VAL A 219 -0.41 10.39 -2.62
C VAL A 219 0.93 9.79 -3.06
N SER A 220 1.79 10.60 -3.67
CA SER A 220 3.11 10.17 -4.13
C SER A 220 3.99 9.72 -2.97
N LEU A 221 4.01 10.47 -1.86
CA LEU A 221 4.74 10.11 -0.65
C LEU A 221 4.23 8.79 -0.05
N PHE A 222 2.91 8.61 0.05
CA PHE A 222 2.31 7.37 0.53
C PHE A 222 2.77 6.15 -0.29
N ARG A 223 2.67 6.23 -1.63
CA ARG A 223 3.12 5.16 -2.54
C ARG A 223 4.63 4.91 -2.42
N SER A 224 5.43 5.96 -2.37
CA SER A 224 6.89 5.87 -2.24
C SER A 224 7.31 5.19 -0.94
N ASN A 225 6.62 5.46 0.16
CA ASN A 225 6.87 4.80 1.44
C ASN A 225 6.56 3.31 1.38
N ILE A 226 5.46 2.92 0.73
CA ILE A 226 5.14 1.50 0.51
C ILE A 226 6.22 0.84 -0.36
N LYS A 227 6.67 1.50 -1.44
CA LYS A 227 7.77 0.99 -2.27
C LYS A 227 9.04 0.76 -1.44
N LYS A 228 9.45 1.74 -0.61
CA LYS A 228 10.62 1.62 0.27
C LYS A 228 10.52 0.43 1.23
N LEU A 229 9.40 0.30 1.94
CA LEU A 229 9.14 -0.82 2.85
C LEU A 229 9.18 -2.17 2.12
N THR A 230 8.60 -2.20 0.92
CA THR A 230 8.55 -3.41 0.11
C THR A 230 9.93 -3.83 -0.38
N ASN A 231 10.73 -2.89 -0.89
CA ASN A 231 12.08 -3.17 -1.37
C ASN A 231 12.98 -3.70 -0.24
N ALA A 232 12.90 -3.11 0.96
CA ALA A 232 13.59 -3.62 2.14
C ALA A 232 13.12 -5.04 2.51
N GLY A 233 11.81 -5.28 2.48
CA GLY A 233 11.24 -6.61 2.74
C GLY A 233 11.70 -7.66 1.74
N VAL A 234 11.72 -7.35 0.43
CA VAL A 234 12.14 -8.28 -0.62
C VAL A 234 13.58 -8.73 -0.41
N GLN A 235 14.51 -7.81 -0.13
CA GLN A 235 15.91 -8.17 0.10
C GLN A 235 16.06 -9.13 1.29
N GLY A 236 15.35 -8.86 2.39
CA GLY A 236 15.37 -9.70 3.59
C GLY A 236 14.71 -11.07 3.40
N PHE A 237 13.49 -11.12 2.84
CA PHE A 237 12.73 -12.37 2.70
C PHE A 237 13.33 -13.33 1.67
N TYR A 238 13.92 -12.82 0.59
CA TYR A 238 14.52 -13.64 -0.45
C TYR A 238 16.02 -13.84 -0.25
N GLN A 239 16.61 -13.32 0.83
CA GLN A 239 18.04 -13.41 1.13
C GLN A 239 18.93 -12.97 -0.06
N LEU A 240 18.48 -11.96 -0.80
CA LEU A 240 19.13 -11.48 -2.02
C LEU A 240 20.27 -10.49 -1.75
N GLY A 241 20.42 -10.04 -0.50
CA GLY A 241 21.52 -9.20 -0.06
C GLY A 241 22.79 -9.98 0.24
N THR A 242 23.91 -9.26 0.29
CA THR A 242 25.20 -9.78 0.76
C THR A 242 25.49 -9.25 2.16
N GLY A 243 25.63 -10.12 3.16
CA GLY A 243 26.04 -9.77 4.53
C GLY A 243 25.08 -10.27 5.62
N ASP A 244 25.43 -9.98 6.88
CA ASP A 244 24.71 -10.40 8.11
C ASP A 244 23.25 -9.91 8.17
N GLU A 245 22.93 -8.87 7.41
CA GLU A 245 21.59 -8.31 7.22
C GLU A 245 20.57 -9.37 6.73
N CYS A 246 20.98 -10.27 5.82
CA CYS A 246 20.10 -11.33 5.31
C CYS A 246 19.81 -12.41 6.37
N GLN A 247 20.73 -12.61 7.32
CA GLN A 247 20.61 -13.64 8.35
C GLN A 247 19.58 -13.27 9.43
N LYS A 248 19.42 -11.97 9.73
CA LYS A 248 18.42 -11.48 10.68
C LYS A 248 16.97 -11.67 10.20
N CYS A 249 16.74 -11.65 8.88
CA CYS A 249 15.43 -11.93 8.28
C CYS A 249 15.16 -13.44 8.13
N ALA A 250 16.20 -14.28 8.15
CA ALA A 250 16.12 -15.73 7.87
C ALA A 250 15.52 -16.58 9.01
N GLY A 251 15.28 -16.00 10.20
CA GLY A 251 14.71 -16.72 11.35
C GLY A 251 13.24 -17.16 11.21
N ARG A 252 12.58 -16.86 10.09
CA ARG A 252 11.21 -17.29 9.81
C ARG A 252 11.19 -18.11 8.53
N GLN A 253 11.53 -19.38 8.64
CA GLN A 253 11.47 -20.35 7.55
C GLN A 253 10.00 -20.46 7.09
N LEU A 254 9.70 -19.97 5.88
CA LEU A 254 8.33 -19.89 5.39
C LEU A 254 8.09 -20.94 4.31
N VAL A 255 7.26 -21.91 4.67
CA VAL A 255 6.71 -22.92 3.77
C VAL A 255 5.74 -22.25 2.81
N TRP A 256 6.02 -22.34 1.51
CA TRP A 256 5.16 -21.86 0.42
C TRP A 256 3.81 -22.60 0.43
N ARG A 257 2.76 -21.98 0.97
CA ARG A 257 1.37 -22.49 0.87
C ARG A 257 0.58 -21.73 -0.19
N THR A 258 0.75 -22.16 -1.44
CA THR A 258 -0.22 -22.24 -2.57
C THR A 258 -1.11 -21.05 -2.97
N LYS A 259 -1.09 -19.88 -2.31
CA LYS A 259 -1.81 -18.68 -2.78
C LYS A 259 -0.87 -17.47 -2.84
N PRO A 260 -0.79 -16.72 -3.97
CA PRO A 260 0.07 -15.55 -4.10
C PRO A 260 -0.16 -14.49 -3.01
N SER A 261 -1.41 -14.35 -2.55
CA SER A 261 -1.79 -13.46 -1.45
C SER A 261 -1.25 -13.87 -0.07
N LYS A 262 -0.72 -15.09 0.06
CA LYS A 262 -0.09 -15.59 1.28
C LYS A 262 1.42 -15.44 1.28
N HIS A 263 1.97 -14.66 0.33
CA HIS A 263 3.40 -14.41 0.30
C HIS A 263 3.83 -13.69 1.59
N PRO A 264 4.84 -14.18 2.31
CA PRO A 264 5.19 -13.62 3.61
C PRO A 264 5.68 -12.18 3.54
N ALA A 265 6.38 -11.81 2.47
CA ALA A 265 6.75 -10.41 2.24
C ALA A 265 5.51 -9.51 2.06
N ILE A 266 4.49 -9.98 1.34
CA ILE A 266 3.24 -9.24 1.17
C ILE A 266 2.53 -9.08 2.52
N ILE A 267 2.40 -10.16 3.29
CA ILE A 267 1.77 -10.12 4.63
C ILE A 267 2.52 -9.17 5.57
N SER A 268 3.85 -9.28 5.61
CA SER A 268 4.70 -8.44 6.46
C SER A 268 4.58 -6.97 6.07
N THR A 269 4.65 -6.65 4.78
CA THR A 269 4.49 -5.27 4.30
C THR A 269 3.08 -4.75 4.57
N LEU A 270 2.03 -5.56 4.37
CA LEU A 270 0.64 -5.17 4.70
C LEU A 270 0.50 -4.83 6.18
N HIS A 271 1.04 -5.69 7.06
CA HIS A 271 1.04 -5.43 8.49
C HIS A 271 1.81 -4.15 8.82
N GLN A 272 2.98 -3.94 8.22
CA GLN A 272 3.75 -2.73 8.44
C GLN A 272 3.03 -1.48 7.93
N VAL A 273 2.38 -1.51 6.77
CA VAL A 273 1.69 -0.34 6.21
C VAL A 273 0.42 -0.01 6.99
N LEU A 274 -0.38 -1.02 7.35
CA LEU A 274 -1.71 -0.79 7.93
C LEU A 274 -1.71 -0.71 9.46
N ALA A 275 -0.81 -1.46 10.11
CA ALA A 275 -0.77 -1.62 11.56
C ALA A 275 0.45 -0.96 12.22
N SER A 276 1.45 -0.49 11.47
CA SER A 276 2.53 0.29 12.10
C SER A 276 2.05 1.67 12.52
N GLY A 277 2.50 2.10 13.69
CA GLY A 277 2.11 3.33 14.36
C GLY A 277 1.41 3.01 15.67
N GLY A 278 2.16 3.10 16.78
CA GLY A 278 1.57 2.96 18.12
C GLY A 278 0.50 4.03 18.38
N GLY A 279 -0.55 3.65 19.11
CA GLY A 279 -1.57 4.55 19.66
C GLY A 279 -2.40 5.30 18.62
N GLY A 280 -3.46 4.70 18.07
CA GLY A 280 -4.44 5.36 17.18
C GLY A 280 -3.92 5.83 15.80
N ARG A 281 -2.60 5.92 15.62
CA ARG A 281 -1.95 6.43 14.41
C ARG A 281 -1.96 5.45 13.24
N ALA A 282 -2.11 4.16 13.50
CA ALA A 282 -2.20 3.13 12.48
C ALA A 282 -3.38 3.38 11.52
N LEU A 283 -3.17 3.11 10.22
CA LEU A 283 -4.19 3.33 9.18
C LEU A 283 -5.45 2.49 9.44
N VAL A 284 -5.29 1.31 10.05
CA VAL A 284 -6.42 0.46 10.44
C VAL A 284 -7.37 1.16 11.41
N HIS A 285 -6.84 1.94 12.37
CA HIS A 285 -7.65 2.70 13.31
C HIS A 285 -8.27 3.94 12.65
N LYS A 286 -7.46 4.71 11.89
CA LYS A 286 -7.91 5.91 11.17
C LYS A 286 -9.05 5.63 10.20
N HIS A 287 -9.08 4.45 9.61
CA HIS A 287 -10.10 4.03 8.65
C HIS A 287 -10.95 2.85 9.13
N ALA A 288 -11.05 2.63 10.45
CA ALA A 288 -11.76 1.48 11.03
C ALA A 288 -13.18 1.31 10.44
N LYS A 289 -13.92 2.42 10.26
CA LYS A 289 -15.27 2.42 9.68
C LYS A 289 -15.34 1.92 8.22
N ARG A 290 -14.23 1.97 7.48
CA ARG A 290 -14.15 1.52 6.07
C ARG A 290 -13.75 0.05 5.96
N PHE A 291 -13.12 -0.52 6.99
CA PHE A 291 -12.86 -1.97 7.06
C PHE A 291 -14.17 -2.68 7.41
N ALA A 292 -14.93 -3.05 6.38
CA ALA A 292 -16.16 -3.83 6.54
C ALA A 292 -15.87 -5.32 6.37
N SER A 293 -16.51 -6.16 7.18
CA SER A 293 -16.46 -7.60 6.97
C SER A 293 -17.48 -8.01 5.90
N ILE A 294 -17.03 -8.70 4.84
CA ILE A 294 -17.95 -9.32 3.86
C ILE A 294 -18.74 -10.48 4.49
N ILE A 295 -18.28 -11.04 5.61
CA ILE A 295 -18.93 -12.16 6.28
C ILE A 295 -20.17 -11.64 7.01
N LYS A 296 -21.30 -11.63 6.30
CA LYS A 296 -22.61 -11.20 6.83
C LYS A 296 -23.23 -12.19 7.81
N LYS A 297 -22.78 -13.45 7.82
CA LYS A 297 -23.36 -14.55 8.61
C LYS A 297 -22.23 -15.42 9.19
N GLY A 298 -22.40 -15.86 10.44
CA GLY A 298 -21.48 -16.78 11.12
C GLY A 298 -21.00 -16.25 12.48
N PRO A 299 -20.38 -17.10 13.30
CA PRO A 299 -19.94 -16.74 14.65
C PRO A 299 -18.86 -15.66 14.66
N ARG A 300 -18.11 -15.49 13.56
CA ARG A 300 -17.05 -14.47 13.41
C ARG A 300 -17.52 -13.17 12.75
N ARG A 301 -18.84 -12.95 12.66
CA ARG A 301 -19.40 -11.74 12.04
C ARG A 301 -18.91 -10.51 12.80
N GLY A 302 -18.21 -9.62 12.11
CA GLY A 302 -17.69 -8.38 12.69
C GLY A 302 -16.33 -8.52 13.39
N GLU A 303 -15.82 -9.74 13.57
CA GLU A 303 -14.48 -9.97 14.15
C GLU A 303 -13.39 -9.95 13.06
N GLU A 304 -13.68 -10.46 11.87
CA GLU A 304 -12.72 -10.51 10.77
C GLU A 304 -12.83 -9.27 9.87
N LEU A 305 -11.80 -8.43 9.91
CA LEU A 305 -11.62 -7.30 9.00
C LEU A 305 -11.13 -7.81 7.64
N GLU A 306 -11.78 -7.37 6.56
CA GLU A 306 -11.33 -7.72 5.22
C GLU A 306 -10.18 -6.80 4.78
N MET A 307 -9.19 -7.40 4.12
CA MET A 307 -8.08 -6.69 3.51
C MET A 307 -8.51 -6.04 2.18
N PRO A 308 -8.37 -4.72 2.03
CA PRO A 308 -8.77 -4.05 0.80
C PRO A 308 -7.95 -4.53 -0.41
N ILE A 309 -8.64 -4.94 -1.48
CA ILE A 309 -7.99 -5.43 -2.71
C ILE A 309 -6.99 -4.42 -3.30
N PRO A 310 -7.30 -3.11 -3.36
CA PRO A 310 -6.38 -2.15 -3.96
C PRO A 310 -5.01 -2.12 -3.26
N ILE A 311 -4.97 -1.98 -1.93
CA ILE A 311 -3.68 -1.94 -1.20
C ILE A 311 -2.88 -3.24 -1.33
N VAL A 312 -3.56 -4.40 -1.39
CA VAL A 312 -2.92 -5.70 -1.65
C VAL A 312 -2.30 -5.72 -3.05
N ALA A 313 -3.02 -5.24 -4.07
CA ALA A 313 -2.51 -5.17 -5.43
C ALA A 313 -1.30 -4.23 -5.56
N LEU A 314 -1.31 -3.08 -4.87
CA LEU A 314 -0.17 -2.16 -4.84
C LEU A 314 1.08 -2.83 -4.26
N ILE A 315 0.93 -3.46 -3.09
CA ILE A 315 2.06 -4.11 -2.41
C ILE A 315 2.57 -5.28 -3.24
N ALA A 316 1.68 -6.10 -3.81
CA ALA A 316 2.08 -7.19 -4.70
C ALA A 316 2.87 -6.66 -5.92
N THR A 317 2.42 -5.54 -6.51
CA THR A 317 3.12 -4.87 -7.62
C THR A 317 4.52 -4.42 -7.19
N TYR A 318 4.66 -3.77 -6.03
CA TYR A 318 5.99 -3.37 -5.54
C TYR A 318 6.87 -4.54 -5.13
N VAL A 319 6.31 -5.65 -4.63
CA VAL A 319 7.10 -6.86 -4.33
C VAL A 319 7.69 -7.42 -5.62
N TYR A 320 6.87 -7.50 -6.67
CA TYR A 320 7.31 -7.94 -7.98
C TYR A 320 8.39 -7.00 -8.55
N LEU A 321 8.13 -5.69 -8.59
CA LEU A 321 9.10 -4.71 -9.11
C LEU A 321 10.40 -4.73 -8.31
N GLY A 322 10.33 -4.76 -6.98
CA GLY A 322 11.51 -4.86 -6.13
C GLY A 322 12.32 -6.14 -6.37
N HIS A 323 11.64 -7.25 -6.66
CA HIS A 323 12.31 -8.50 -7.03
C HIS A 323 13.04 -8.38 -8.38
N VAL A 324 12.39 -7.83 -9.41
CA VAL A 324 13.00 -7.58 -10.72
C VAL A 324 14.19 -6.62 -10.61
N GLU A 325 14.02 -5.47 -9.95
CA GLU A 325 15.08 -4.48 -9.71
C GLU A 325 16.28 -5.13 -9.01
N THR A 326 16.03 -5.97 -8.00
CA THR A 326 17.09 -6.67 -7.25
C THR A 326 17.83 -7.69 -8.12
N LEU A 327 17.12 -8.49 -8.90
CA LEU A 327 17.73 -9.47 -9.81
C LEU A 327 18.54 -8.79 -10.91
N GLU A 328 18.05 -7.70 -11.49
CA GLU A 328 18.80 -6.92 -12.46
C GLU A 328 20.07 -6.33 -11.85
N ASN A 329 20.00 -5.84 -10.61
CA ASN A 329 21.15 -5.33 -9.89
C ASN A 329 22.21 -6.42 -9.64
N ILE A 330 21.79 -7.63 -9.25
CA ILE A 330 22.68 -8.79 -9.10
C ILE A 330 23.29 -9.17 -10.46
N ARG A 331 22.51 -9.17 -11.53
CA ARG A 331 22.98 -9.45 -12.88
C ARG A 331 24.06 -8.46 -13.33
N ARG A 332 23.86 -7.16 -13.07
CA ARG A 332 24.83 -6.10 -13.43
C ARG A 332 26.10 -6.16 -12.57
N ASN A 333 25.97 -6.35 -11.26
CA ASN A 333 27.09 -6.22 -10.32
C ASN A 333 27.81 -7.54 -10.00
N SER A 334 27.21 -8.69 -10.28
CA SER A 334 27.73 -10.00 -9.91
C SER A 334 27.18 -11.12 -10.83
N PRO A 335 27.58 -11.14 -12.12
CA PRO A 335 27.04 -12.10 -13.10
C PRO A 335 27.21 -13.56 -12.66
N ASP A 336 28.34 -13.91 -12.02
CA ASP A 336 28.59 -15.26 -11.50
C ASP A 336 27.63 -15.68 -10.38
N LYS A 337 27.18 -14.73 -9.55
CA LYS A 337 26.15 -15.00 -8.53
C LYS A 337 24.78 -15.17 -9.19
N CYS A 338 24.49 -14.35 -10.20
CA CYS A 338 23.26 -14.47 -10.98
C CYS A 338 23.15 -15.85 -11.65
N HIS A 339 24.21 -16.32 -12.30
CA HIS A 339 24.23 -17.64 -12.95
C HIS A 339 24.02 -18.78 -11.94
N ARG A 340 24.68 -18.72 -10.79
CA ARG A 340 24.48 -19.71 -9.71
C ARG A 340 23.04 -19.71 -9.20
N LEU A 341 22.48 -18.53 -8.92
CA LEU A 341 21.10 -18.41 -8.45
C LEU A 341 20.09 -18.96 -9.48
N MET A 342 20.30 -18.69 -10.77
CA MET A 342 19.45 -19.25 -11.84
C MET A 342 19.60 -20.77 -11.94
N ALA A 343 20.82 -21.31 -11.80
CA ALA A 343 21.07 -22.74 -11.79
C ALA A 343 20.41 -23.45 -10.58
N ASP A 344 20.42 -22.82 -9.40
CA ASP A 344 19.78 -23.33 -8.19
C ASP A 344 18.25 -23.31 -8.31
N ILE A 345 17.68 -22.24 -8.88
CA ILE A 345 16.25 -22.15 -9.18
C ILE A 345 15.85 -23.24 -10.18
N TYR A 346 16.59 -23.38 -11.28
CA TYR A 346 16.34 -24.43 -12.28
C TYR A 346 16.38 -25.82 -11.65
N SER A 347 17.43 -26.12 -10.87
CA SER A 347 17.57 -27.39 -10.16
C SER A 347 16.42 -27.65 -9.19
N SER A 348 15.95 -26.62 -8.48
CA SER A 348 14.82 -26.73 -7.55
C SER A 348 13.49 -26.98 -8.27
N VAL A 349 13.26 -26.29 -9.39
CA VAL A 349 12.07 -26.51 -10.23
C VAL A 349 12.07 -27.92 -10.80
N CYS A 350 13.19 -28.38 -11.38
CA CYS A 350 13.34 -29.74 -11.90
C CYS A 350 13.10 -30.81 -10.83
N ARG A 351 13.60 -30.62 -9.61
CA ARG A 351 13.33 -31.54 -8.48
C ARG A 351 11.85 -31.54 -8.08
N GLY A 352 11.23 -30.37 -8.03
CA GLY A 352 9.82 -30.21 -7.67
C GLY A 352 8.85 -30.78 -8.72
N THR A 353 9.18 -30.68 -10.01
CA THR A 353 8.40 -31.30 -11.08
C THR A 353 8.59 -32.80 -11.12
N SER A 354 9.83 -33.31 -11.01
CA SER A 354 10.10 -34.76 -10.99
C SER A 354 9.36 -35.50 -9.89
N ALA A 355 9.20 -34.93 -8.69
CA ALA A 355 8.46 -35.59 -7.62
C ALA A 355 6.94 -35.71 -7.89
N ARG A 356 6.39 -34.87 -8.80
CA ARG A 356 4.95 -34.81 -9.09
C ARG A 356 4.58 -35.52 -10.40
N THR A 357 5.51 -35.66 -11.34
CA THR A 357 5.31 -36.40 -12.60
C THR A 357 5.58 -37.89 -12.51
N VAL A 358 6.20 -38.41 -11.44
CA VAL A 358 6.33 -39.87 -11.24
C VAL A 358 4.97 -40.55 -11.00
N ALA A 359 3.89 -39.78 -10.72
CA ALA A 359 2.52 -40.30 -10.61
C ALA A 359 1.64 -40.07 -11.86
N VAL A 360 2.12 -39.38 -12.89
CA VAL A 360 1.40 -39.22 -14.16
C VAL A 360 2.33 -39.69 -15.28
N SER A 361 2.16 -40.96 -15.63
CA SER A 361 2.90 -41.70 -16.65
C SER A 361 3.37 -40.84 -17.84
N HIS A 362 4.68 -40.79 -18.05
CA HIS A 362 5.37 -41.05 -19.33
C HIS A 362 4.82 -40.50 -20.67
N GLY A 363 3.94 -39.50 -20.70
CA GLY A 363 3.27 -39.03 -21.94
C GLY A 363 3.67 -37.65 -22.46
N ALA A 364 4.38 -36.83 -21.67
CA ALA A 364 4.68 -35.46 -22.08
C ALA A 364 6.10 -35.28 -22.66
N LEU A 365 7.05 -36.16 -22.32
CA LEU A 365 8.38 -36.18 -22.94
C LEU A 365 8.42 -36.94 -24.27
N SER A 366 7.35 -37.67 -24.63
CA SER A 366 7.16 -38.24 -25.97
C SER A 366 6.73 -37.19 -27.02
N ILE A 367 6.54 -35.92 -26.64
CA ILE A 367 6.27 -34.81 -27.57
C ILE A 367 7.57 -34.14 -28.04
N LEU A 368 8.69 -34.35 -27.34
CA LEU A 368 10.02 -33.97 -27.81
C LEU A 368 10.71 -35.19 -28.43
N ASP A 369 10.03 -35.78 -29.41
CA ASP A 369 10.61 -36.80 -30.27
C ASP A 369 11.59 -36.10 -31.22
N LEU A 370 12.87 -36.11 -30.84
CA LEU A 370 13.99 -35.58 -31.62
C LEU A 370 14.55 -36.63 -32.60
N ASP A 371 13.85 -37.75 -32.83
CA ASP A 371 14.25 -38.87 -33.70
C ASP A 371 14.21 -38.55 -35.22
N GLY A 372 14.34 -37.28 -35.60
CA GLY A 372 14.32 -36.83 -37.00
C GLY A 372 15.37 -35.77 -37.35
N MET A 373 16.40 -35.57 -36.52
CA MET A 373 17.50 -34.62 -36.79
C MET A 373 18.85 -35.30 -37.10
N ASP A 374 18.83 -36.50 -37.68
CA ASP A 374 20.01 -37.05 -38.36
C ASP A 374 19.71 -37.23 -39.86
N GLU A 375 20.56 -36.56 -40.65
CA GLU A 375 20.76 -36.50 -42.12
C GLU A 375 20.06 -35.40 -42.94
#